data_AF-A0A5Q0BMK4-F1
#
_entry.id   AF-A0A5Q0BMK4-F1
#
_cell.length_a   1.000
_cell.length_b   1.000
_cell.length_c   1.000
_cell.angle_alpha   90.00
_cell.angle_beta   90.00
_cell.angle_gamma   90.00
#
_symmetry.space_group_name_H-M   'P 1'
#
loop_
_entity.id
_entity.type
_entity.pdbx_description
1 polymer ?
#
loop_
_entity_poly.entity_id
_entity_poly.type
_entity_poly.pdbx_seq_one_letter_code
_entity_poly.pdbx_strand_id
1 'polypeptide(L)' 'MEIVKCPHCEKFIQSLVINKLDAEYRQPGVRNTDKIQCAVYSCPLCAKAISIQEDPIASKKSIVTAITSLLRGH' A
#
# COMPACT_ATOMS: atom_id res chain seq x y z
N MET A 1 2.60 -1.35 23.81
CA MET A 1 2.90 -1.97 22.50
C MET A 1 1.84 -3.03 22.27
N GLU A 2 1.15 -3.01 21.14
CA GLU A 2 0.13 -4.00 20.81
C GLU A 2 0.82 -5.28 20.30
N ILE A 3 0.45 -6.43 20.88
CA ILE A 3 0.94 -7.74 20.44
C ILE A 3 -0.05 -8.27 19.41
N VAL A 4 0.42 -8.56 18.20
CA VAL A 4 -0.39 -9.08 17.10
C VAL A 4 -0.13 -10.57 16.95
N LYS A 5 -1.17 -11.40 16.78
CA LYS A 5 -1.01 -12.81 16.39
C LYS A 5 -0.93 -12.91 14.87
N CYS A 6 0.13 -13.52 14.35
CA CYS A 6 0.25 -13.76 12.91
C CYS A 6 -0.78 -14.81 12.45
N PRO A 7 -1.62 -14.55 11.43
CA PRO A 7 -2.61 -15.53 10.95
C PRO A 7 -1.99 -16.71 10.20
N HIS A 8 -0.70 -16.63 9.81
CA HIS A 8 -0.05 -17.64 8.98
C HIS A 8 0.81 -18.64 9.76
N CYS A 9 1.51 -18.18 10.79
CA CYS A 9 2.38 -19.02 11.62
C CYS A 9 1.95 -19.07 13.08
N GLU A 10 0.85 -18.39 13.42
CA GLU A 10 0.24 -18.34 14.75
C GLU A 10 1.11 -17.80 15.90
N LYS A 11 2.33 -17.34 15.59
CA LYS A 11 3.23 -16.72 16.57
C LYS A 11 2.77 -15.29 16.88
N PHE A 12 2.96 -14.91 18.13
CA PHE A 12 2.78 -13.54 18.60
C PHE A 12 4.00 -12.69 18.22
N ILE A 13 3.74 -11.53 17.64
CA ILE A 13 4.76 -10.59 17.17
C ILE A 13 4.51 -9.21 17.76
N GLN A 14 5.60 -8.50 18.07
CA GLN A 14 5.57 -7.15 18.65
C GLN A 14 5.70 -6.05 17.59
N SER A 15 6.16 -6.41 16.39
CA SER A 15 6.35 -5.48 15.28
C SER A 15 6.09 -6.18 13.95
N LEU A 16 5.70 -5.37 12.96
CA LEU A 16 5.51 -5.77 11.57
C LEU A 16 6.65 -5.24 10.72
N VAL A 17 7.05 -6.00 9.71
CA VAL A 17 7.95 -5.51 8.67
C VAL A 17 7.11 -4.80 7.62
N ILE A 18 7.45 -3.55 7.30
CA ILE A 18 6.73 -2.75 6.30
C ILE A 18 7.61 -2.62 5.06
N ASN A 19 7.12 -3.12 3.93
CA ASN A 19 7.76 -2.97 2.63
C ASN A 19 6.88 -2.12 1.72
N LYS A 20 7.50 -1.35 0.82
CA LYS A 20 6.78 -0.66 -0.26
C LYS A 20 6.80 -1.53 -1.51
N LEU A 21 5.66 -1.60 -2.20
CA LEU A 21 5.53 -2.33 -3.44
C LEU A 21 4.72 -1.50 -4.43
N ASP A 22 5.20 -1.40 -5.66
CA ASP A 22 4.42 -0.80 -6.74
C ASP A 22 3.46 -1.85 -7.29
N ALA A 23 2.18 -1.54 -7.30
CA ALA A 23 1.11 -2.38 -7.79
C ALA A 23 0.37 -1.70 -8.94
N GLU A 24 -0.20 -2.52 -9.81
CA GLU A 24 -1.01 -2.07 -10.92
C GLU A 24 -2.47 -2.38 -10.60
N TYR A 25 -3.29 -1.33 -10.52
CA TYR A 25 -4.72 -1.46 -10.33
C TYR A 25 -5.45 -1.10 -11.62
N ARG A 26 -6.33 -1.99 -12.05
CA ARG A 26 -7.19 -1.74 -13.20
C ARG A 26 -8.63 -1.71 -12.71
N GLN A 27 -9.24 -0.52 -12.76
CA GLN A 27 -10.66 -0.40 -12.48
C GLN A 27 -11.48 -1.21 -13.49
N PRO A 28 -12.50 -1.96 -13.04
CA PRO A 28 -13.41 -2.66 -13.94
C PRO A 28 -14.04 -1.68 -14.94
N GLY A 29 -13.98 -2.00 -16.23
CA GLY A 29 -14.52 -1.16 -17.30
C GLY A 29 -13.58 -0.06 -17.81
N VAL A 30 -12.40 0.14 -17.21
CA VAL A 30 -11.40 1.11 -17.67
C VAL A 30 -10.27 0.39 -18.43
N ARG A 31 -9.82 0.96 -19.56
CA ARG A 31 -8.68 0.42 -20.34
C ARG A 31 -7.33 0.76 -19.72
N ASN A 32 -7.24 1.91 -19.05
CA ASN A 32 -6.02 2.36 -18.40
C ASN A 32 -5.79 1.58 -17.10
N THR A 33 -4.50 1.37 -16.80
CA THR A 33 -4.04 0.74 -15.57
C THR A 33 -3.34 1.81 -14.75
N ASP A 34 -3.80 1.99 -13.52
CA ASP A 34 -3.23 2.94 -12.59
C ASP A 34 -2.08 2.29 -11.82
N LYS A 35 -0.95 2.97 -11.75
CA LYS A 35 0.16 2.55 -10.89
C LYS A 35 -0.07 3.13 -9.51
N ILE A 36 -0.27 2.26 -8.53
CA ILE A 36 -0.45 2.60 -7.12
C ILE A 36 0.76 2.10 -6.34
N GLN A 37 1.20 2.88 -5.36
CA GLN A 37 2.20 2.42 -4.40
C GLN A 37 1.48 1.87 -3.18
N CYS A 38 1.86 0.68 -2.74
CA CYS A 38 1.25 -0.02 -1.62
C CYS A 38 2.27 -0.23 -0.49
N ALA A 39 1.78 -0.21 0.75
CA ALA A 39 2.52 -0.67 1.92
C ALA A 39 2.07 -2.11 2.26
N VAL A 40 3.04 -3.02 2.32
CA VAL A 40 2.86 -4.44 2.65
C VAL A 40 3.37 -4.68 4.06
N TYR A 41 2.46 -5.06 4.96
CA TYR A 41 2.76 -5.41 6.34
C TYR A 41 2.98 -6.92 6.45
N SER A 42 4.18 -7.33 6.82
CA SER A 42 4.60 -8.74 6.84
C SER A 42 5.02 -9.20 8.23
N CYS A 43 4.85 -10.50 8.49
CA CYS A 43 5.35 -11.12 9.71
C CYS A 43 6.89 -11.20 9.67
N PRO A 44 7.61 -10.73 10.70
CA PRO A 44 9.07 -10.82 10.75
C PRO A 44 9.59 -12.27 10.85
N LEU A 45 8.76 -13.21 11.30
CA LEU A 45 9.18 -14.59 11.58
C LEU A 45 8.97 -15.53 10.40
N CYS A 46 7.86 -15.40 9.67
CA CYS A 46 7.54 -16.27 8.53
C CYS A 46 7.54 -15.55 7.17
N ALA A 47 7.87 -14.25 7.16
CA ALA A 47 7.93 -13.39 5.98
C ALA A 47 6.64 -13.27 5.14
N LYS A 48 5.53 -13.87 5.57
CA LYS A 48 4.25 -13.78 4.87
C LYS A 48 3.57 -12.42 5.10
N ALA A 49 2.95 -11.90 4.05
CA ALA A 49 2.14 -10.69 4.11
C ALA A 49 0.88 -10.93 4.95
N ILE A 50 0.62 -10.03 5.89
CA ILE A 50 -0.55 -10.02 6.78
C ILE A 50 -1.61 -9.05 6.26
N SER A 51 -1.18 -7.88 5.79
CA SER A 51 -2.06 -6.83 5.28
C SER A 51 -1.36 -6.06 4.18
N ILE A 52 -2.13 -5.60 3.19
CA ILE A 52 -1.66 -4.75 2.09
C ILE A 52 -2.61 -3.56 2.04
N GLN A 53 -2.05 -2.36 2.03
CA GLN A 53 -2.80 -1.10 2.00
C GLN A 53 -2.18 -0.17 0.96
N GLU A 54 -2.98 0.72 0.37
CA GLU A 54 -2.44 1.82 -0.43
C GLU A 54 -1.54 2.69 0.45
N ASP A 55 -0.39 3.14 -0.07
CA ASP A 55 0.49 4.06 0.65
C ASP A 55 -0.17 5.46 0.68
N PRO A 56 -0.64 5.93 1.86
CA PRO A 56 -1.37 7.19 1.95
C PRO A 56 -0.49 8.41 1.61
N ILE A 57 0.84 8.28 1.71
CA ILE A 57 1.78 9.35 1.37
C ILE A 57 1.88 9.47 -0.16
N ALA A 58 1.97 8.34 -0.85
CA ALA A 58 2.00 8.32 -2.31
C ALA A 58 0.68 8.83 -2.90
N SER A 59 -0.45 8.43 -2.32
CA SER A 59 -1.79 8.86 -2.73
C SER A 59 -1.99 10.39 -2.61
N LYS A 60 -1.48 11.02 -1.54
CA LYS A 60 -1.54 12.49 -1.42
C LYS A 60 -0.73 13.22 -2.51
N LYS A 61 0.43 12.68 -2.88
CA LYS A 61 1.27 13.29 -3.93
C LYS A 61 0.59 13.23 -5.30
N SER A 62 -0.03 12.10 -5.66
CA SER A 62 -0.73 11.97 -6.94
C SER A 62 -1.91 12.95 -7.05
N ILE A 63 -2.67 13.15 -5.97
CA ILE A 63 -3.76 14.15 -5.91
C ILE A 63 -3.23 15.56 -6.14
N VAL A 64 -2.16 15.96 -5.45
CA VAL A 64 -1.56 17.29 -5.64
C VAL A 64 -1.07 17.46 -7.08
N THR A 65 -0.40 16.46 -7.65
CA THR A 65 0.04 16.50 -9.06
C THR A 65 -1.14 16.65 -10.02
N ALA A 66 -2.23 15.90 -9.81
CA ALA A 66 -3.42 16.00 -10.64
C ALA A 66 -4.06 17.40 -10.58
N ILE A 67 -4.17 17.98 -9.39
CA ILE A 67 -4.69 19.34 -9.20
C ILE A 67 -3.78 20.37 -9.88
N THR A 68 -2.46 20.24 -9.72
CA THR A 68 -1.50 21.19 -10.30
C THR A 68 -1.54 21.16 -11.83
N SER A 69 -1.74 19.99 -12.43
CA SER A 69 -1.90 19.84 -13.89
C SER A 69 -3.17 20.50 -14.39
N LEU A 70 -4.29 20.40 -13.66
CA LEU A 70 -5.54 21.11 -13.99
C LEU A 70 -5.35 22.63 -13.94
N LEU A 71 -4.63 23.14 -12.92
CA LEU A 71 -4.38 24.57 -12.75
C LEU A 71 -3.41 25.16 -13.79
N ARG A 72 -2.50 24.36 -14.36
CA ARG A 72 -1.57 24.83 -15.41
C ARG A 72 -2.17 24.81 -16.82
N GLY A 73 -3.29 24.11 -17.01
CA GLY A 73 -4.02 24.07 -18.28
C GLY A 73 -5.03 25.21 -18.46
N HIS A 74 -5.16 26.10 -17.47
CA HIS A 74 -6.02 27.28 -17.47
C HIS A 74 -5.19 28.55 -17.31
#